data_AF-A0A1Y1MXA5-F1
#
_entry.id   AF-A0A1Y1MXA5-F1
#
_cell.length_a   1.000
_cell.length_b   1.000
_cell.length_c   1.000
_cell.angle_alpha   90.00
_cell.angle_beta   90.00
_cell.angle_gamma   90.00
#
_symmetry.space_group_name_H-M   'P 1'
#
loop_
_entity.id
_entity.type
_entity.pdbx_description
1 polymer ?
#
loop_
_entity_poly.entity_id
_entity_poly.type
_entity_poly.pdbx_seq_one_letter_code
_entity_poly.pdbx_strand_id
1 'polypeptide(L)'
;LLMEIPKVQKPDILYYMLQCLKILCLHGDTCTKASKEQRGFFIWCQENLLIKNLWNLCNSEHSHICQEAVPLLLHCITLPAGSDVFWRVVQEEFHNTDWKIRFTAVDRVTIIACFMDSTPLRNVPALQAALTNAFCYLISSMDDSNVYVAQRAALYLGTIHDG
;
A
#
# COMPACT_ATOMS: atom_id res chain seq x y z
N LEU A 1 -12.73 10.99 9.12
CA LEU A 1 -11.35 10.47 9.23
C LEU A 1 -10.73 10.20 7.86
N LEU A 2 -11.30 9.33 7.03
CA LEU A 2 -10.73 8.96 5.73
C LEU A 2 -10.49 10.14 4.76
N MET A 3 -11.43 11.10 4.70
CA MET A 3 -11.29 12.31 3.87
C MET A 3 -10.22 13.29 4.37
N GLU A 4 -9.79 13.15 5.62
CA GLU A 4 -8.86 14.08 6.25
C GLU A 4 -7.41 13.58 6.14
N ILE A 5 -7.19 12.27 6.02
CA ILE A 5 -5.86 11.66 5.84
C ILE A 5 -4.98 12.40 4.81
N PRO A 6 -5.42 12.68 3.58
CA PRO A 6 -4.57 13.36 2.59
C PRO A 6 -4.36 14.86 2.85
N LYS A 7 -5.09 15.46 3.80
CA LYS A 7 -5.03 16.89 4.11
C LYS A 7 -4.11 17.21 5.28
N VAL A 8 -3.79 16.22 6.12
CA VAL A 8 -2.97 16.42 7.31
C VAL A 8 -1.50 16.47 6.95
N GLN A 9 -0.87 17.63 7.18
CA GLN A 9 0.58 17.81 6.96
C GLN A 9 1.44 17.44 8.19
N LYS A 10 0.84 17.39 9.39
CA LYS A 10 1.58 17.10 10.63
C LYS A 10 1.69 15.58 10.84
N PRO A 11 2.90 14.99 10.84
CA PRO A 11 3.09 13.54 10.97
C PRO A 11 2.45 12.96 12.24
N ASP A 12 2.58 13.63 13.39
CA ASP A 12 2.01 13.14 14.65
C ASP A 12 0.48 13.00 14.60
N ILE A 13 -0.21 13.98 14.01
CA ILE A 13 -1.67 13.95 13.87
C ILE A 13 -2.07 12.82 12.93
N LEU A 14 -1.36 12.68 11.81
CA LEU A 14 -1.59 11.61 10.85
C LEU A 14 -1.38 10.23 11.48
N TYR A 15 -0.33 10.07 12.29
CA TYR A 15 -0.06 8.85 13.04
C TYR A 15 -1.23 8.47 13.94
N TYR A 16 -1.72 9.40 14.78
CA TYR A 16 -2.86 9.13 15.65
C TYR A 16 -4.15 8.82 14.88
N MET A 17 -4.37 9.46 13.73
CA MET A 17 -5.51 9.14 12.87
C MET A 17 -5.42 7.72 12.29
N LEU A 18 -4.23 7.29 11.87
CA LEU A 18 -4.01 5.92 11.41
C LEU A 18 -4.18 4.90 12.53
N GLN A 19 -3.73 5.21 13.76
CA GLN A 19 -4.00 4.38 14.93
C GLN A 19 -5.50 4.20 15.17
N CYS A 20 -6.28 5.29 15.13
CA CYS A 20 -7.73 5.20 15.24
C CYS A 20 -8.33 4.32 14.14
N LEU A 21 -7.90 4.50 12.89
CA LEU A 21 -8.39 3.70 11.77
C LEU A 21 -8.04 2.22 11.93
N LYS A 22 -6.83 1.91 12.39
CA LYS A 22 -6.35 0.55 12.66
C LYS A 22 -7.18 -0.13 13.74
N ILE A 23 -7.46 0.55 14.85
CA ILE A 23 -8.33 0.01 15.89
C ILE A 23 -9.73 -0.27 15.33
N LEU A 24 -10.31 0.67 14.57
CA LEU A 24 -11.64 0.50 14.00
C LEU A 24 -11.73 -0.66 12.99
N CYS A 25 -10.76 -0.80 12.10
CA CYS A 25 -10.81 -1.81 11.04
C CYS A 25 -10.24 -3.17 11.46
N LEU A 26 -9.13 -3.21 12.20
CA LEU A 26 -8.49 -4.48 12.60
C LEU A 26 -9.02 -5.05 13.92
N HIS A 27 -9.44 -4.21 14.87
CA HIS A 27 -9.99 -4.68 16.15
C HIS A 27 -11.52 -4.58 16.23
N GLY A 28 -12.13 -3.64 15.52
CA GLY A 28 -13.59 -3.42 15.50
C GLY A 28 -14.34 -4.13 14.37
N ASP A 29 -13.62 -4.76 13.43
CA ASP A 29 -14.13 -5.35 12.18
C ASP A 29 -14.98 -4.38 11.34
N THR A 30 -14.79 -3.07 11.50
CA THR A 30 -15.67 -2.06 10.88
C THR A 30 -15.62 -2.14 9.36
N CYS A 31 -14.42 -2.29 8.79
CA CYS A 31 -14.22 -2.47 7.36
C CYS A 31 -14.88 -3.77 6.85
N THR A 32 -14.72 -4.88 7.57
CA THR A 32 -15.34 -6.18 7.24
C THR A 32 -16.87 -6.11 7.26
N LYS A 33 -17.47 -5.47 8.28
CA LYS A 33 -18.93 -5.29 8.39
C LYS A 33 -19.46 -4.42 7.26
N ALA A 34 -18.82 -3.26 7.03
CA ALA A 34 -19.20 -2.35 5.95
C ALA A 34 -19.14 -3.02 4.56
N SER A 35 -18.15 -3.89 4.33
CA SER A 35 -18.03 -4.64 3.08
C SER A 35 -19.22 -5.57 2.78
N LYS A 36 -19.93 -6.02 3.83
CA LYS A 36 -21.11 -6.89 3.73
C LYS A 36 -22.42 -6.10 3.72
N GLU A 37 -22.54 -5.12 4.60
CA GLU A 37 -23.78 -4.38 4.83
C GLU A 37 -23.99 -3.23 3.84
N GLN A 38 -22.91 -2.59 3.39
CA GLN A 38 -22.93 -1.39 2.54
C GLN A 38 -21.92 -1.54 1.39
N ARG A 39 -21.99 -2.67 0.69
CA ARG A 39 -20.95 -3.11 -0.28
C ARG A 39 -20.57 -2.04 -1.31
N GLY A 40 -21.55 -1.41 -1.96
CA GLY A 40 -21.28 -0.38 -2.97
C GLY A 40 -20.54 0.83 -2.42
N PHE A 41 -20.97 1.33 -1.26
CA PHE A 41 -20.30 2.43 -0.56
C PHE A 41 -18.89 2.04 -0.09
N PHE A 42 -18.71 0.81 0.39
CA PHE A 42 -17.40 0.35 0.83
C PHE A 42 -16.41 0.20 -0.34
N ILE A 43 -16.85 -0.32 -1.49
CA ILE A 43 -16.02 -0.36 -2.71
C ILE A 43 -15.62 1.06 -3.13
N TRP A 44 -16.54 2.01 -3.09
CA TRP A 44 -16.20 3.41 -3.37
C TRP A 44 -15.16 3.96 -2.39
N CYS A 45 -15.26 3.62 -1.10
CA CYS A 45 -14.24 3.97 -0.10
C CYS A 45 -12.88 3.34 -0.43
N GLN A 46 -12.86 2.07 -0.85
CA GLN A 46 -11.63 1.39 -1.29
C GLN A 46 -10.95 2.16 -2.43
N GLU A 47 -11.72 2.51 -3.46
CA GLU A 47 -11.23 3.21 -4.65
C GLU A 47 -10.74 4.63 -4.39
N ASN A 48 -11.46 5.39 -3.56
CA ASN A 48 -11.26 6.85 -3.49
C ASN A 48 -10.60 7.33 -2.19
N LEU A 49 -10.72 6.57 -1.10
CA LEU A 49 -10.38 7.06 0.24
C LEU A 49 -9.43 6.17 1.03
N LEU A 50 -9.34 4.87 0.71
CA LEU A 50 -8.54 3.90 1.46
C LEU A 50 -7.27 3.55 0.70
N ILE A 51 -7.35 2.68 -0.31
CA ILE A 51 -6.16 2.08 -0.93
C ILE A 51 -5.23 3.15 -1.49
N LYS A 52 -5.74 4.11 -2.28
CA LYS A 52 -4.92 5.17 -2.87
C LYS A 52 -4.24 6.05 -1.80
N ASN A 53 -4.95 6.38 -0.73
CA ASN A 53 -4.39 7.19 0.34
C ASN A 53 -3.35 6.42 1.14
N LEU A 54 -3.62 5.17 1.52
CA LEU A 54 -2.68 4.33 2.25
C LEU A 54 -1.43 4.02 1.42
N TRP A 55 -1.59 3.74 0.13
CA TRP A 55 -0.49 3.62 -0.83
C TRP A 55 0.40 4.86 -0.86
N ASN A 56 -0.20 6.05 -0.91
CA ASN A 56 0.56 7.31 -0.92
C ASN A 56 1.38 7.54 0.36
N LEU A 57 0.95 6.94 1.48
CA LEU A 57 1.64 7.00 2.77
C LEU A 57 2.78 5.99 2.91
N CYS A 58 2.89 5.00 2.01
CA CYS A 58 3.97 4.01 2.02
C CYS A 58 5.29 4.60 1.50
N ASN A 59 5.82 5.65 2.13
CA ASN A 59 7.08 6.28 1.71
C ASN A 59 8.19 6.15 2.77
N SER A 60 9.43 6.38 2.37
CA SER A 60 10.60 6.19 3.23
C SER A 60 10.82 7.35 4.21
N GLU A 61 10.07 8.45 4.10
CA GLU A 61 10.28 9.66 4.91
C GLU A 61 9.82 9.48 6.36
N HIS A 62 8.79 8.66 6.59
CA HIS A 62 8.17 8.49 7.91
C HIS A 62 7.90 7.03 8.26
N SER A 63 8.94 6.33 8.72
CA SER A 63 8.88 4.89 9.05
C SER A 63 7.80 4.53 10.07
N HIS A 64 7.51 5.40 11.05
CA HIS A 64 6.43 5.21 12.02
C HIS A 64 5.02 5.34 11.41
N ILE A 65 4.85 6.11 10.33
CA ILE A 65 3.59 6.18 9.57
C ILE A 65 3.40 4.90 8.78
N CYS A 66 4.46 4.39 8.15
CA CYS A 66 4.44 3.12 7.41
C CYS A 66 4.09 1.92 8.29
N GLN A 67 4.56 1.89 9.55
CA GLN A 67 4.19 0.88 10.54
C GLN A 67 2.68 0.77 10.78
N GLU A 68 1.94 1.86 10.56
CA GLU A 68 0.47 1.87 10.70
C GLU A 68 -0.27 1.77 9.37
N ALA A 69 0.24 2.43 8.33
CA ALA A 69 -0.38 2.46 7.02
C ALA A 69 -0.30 1.11 6.30
N VAL A 70 0.85 0.40 6.37
CA VAL A 70 1.02 -0.86 5.62
C VAL A 70 0.07 -1.95 6.12
N PRO A 71 -0.05 -2.26 7.42
CA PRO A 71 -1.02 -3.27 7.88
C PRO A 71 -2.46 -2.95 7.49
N LEU A 72 -2.83 -1.66 7.53
CA LEU A 72 -4.14 -1.18 7.08
C LEU A 72 -4.35 -1.40 5.58
N LEU A 73 -3.33 -1.10 4.76
CA LEU A 73 -3.37 -1.33 3.31
C LEU A 73 -3.52 -2.81 3.00
N LEU A 74 -2.69 -3.66 3.62
CA LEU A 74 -2.74 -5.11 3.44
C LEU A 74 -4.12 -5.67 3.83
N HIS A 75 -4.71 -5.19 4.93
CA HIS A 75 -6.08 -5.56 5.30
C HIS A 75 -7.10 -5.09 4.26
N CYS A 76 -6.99 -3.85 3.75
CA CYS A 76 -7.90 -3.35 2.72
C CYS A 76 -7.85 -4.19 1.43
N ILE A 77 -6.67 -4.67 1.05
CA ILE A 77 -6.48 -5.54 -0.13
C ILE A 77 -7.23 -6.86 0.02
N THR A 78 -7.35 -7.42 1.23
CA THR A 78 -8.05 -8.70 1.45
C THR A 78 -9.57 -8.58 1.44
N LEU A 79 -10.11 -7.36 1.44
CA LEU A 79 -11.55 -7.09 1.43
C LEU A 79 -12.11 -7.04 0.00
N PRO A 80 -13.45 -7.13 -0.18
CA PRO A 80 -14.07 -7.10 -1.50
C PRO A 80 -13.61 -5.93 -2.37
N ALA A 81 -13.26 -6.24 -3.63
CA ALA A 81 -12.66 -5.33 -4.62
C ALA A 81 -11.25 -4.79 -4.29
N GLY A 82 -10.72 -5.05 -3.09
CA GLY A 82 -9.44 -4.50 -2.63
C GLY A 82 -8.26 -4.85 -3.53
N SER A 83 -8.13 -6.11 -3.95
CA SER A 83 -7.08 -6.57 -4.87
C SER A 83 -7.12 -5.85 -6.22
N ASP A 84 -8.30 -5.67 -6.79
CA ASP A 84 -8.47 -5.07 -8.12
C ASP A 84 -8.16 -3.57 -8.08
N VAL A 85 -8.57 -2.90 -7.00
CA VAL A 85 -8.27 -1.49 -6.76
C VAL A 85 -6.78 -1.28 -6.54
N PHE A 86 -6.15 -2.12 -5.72
CA PHE A 86 -4.70 -2.06 -5.48
C PHE A 86 -3.92 -2.30 -6.77
N TRP A 87 -4.29 -3.33 -7.55
CA TRP A 87 -3.67 -3.60 -8.84
C TRP A 87 -3.74 -2.39 -9.77
N ARG A 88 -4.89 -1.72 -9.85
CA ARG A 88 -5.06 -0.51 -10.69
C ARG A 88 -4.11 0.61 -10.28
N VAL A 89 -3.97 0.87 -8.98
CA VAL A 89 -3.05 1.90 -8.44
C VAL A 89 -1.61 1.56 -8.76
N VAL A 90 -1.18 0.32 -8.51
CA VAL A 90 0.19 -0.13 -8.81
C VAL A 90 0.46 -0.02 -10.31
N GLN A 91 -0.43 -0.55 -11.15
CA GLN A 91 -0.27 -0.53 -12.59
C GLN A 91 -0.18 0.91 -13.14
N GLU A 92 -1.04 1.82 -12.65
CA GLU A 92 -1.03 3.24 -13.05
C GLU A 92 0.31 3.92 -12.75
N GLU A 93 0.89 3.67 -11.58
CA GLU A 93 2.16 4.30 -11.21
C GLU A 93 3.37 3.69 -11.92
N PHE A 94 3.45 2.37 -12.03
CA PHE A 94 4.58 1.71 -12.71
C PHE A 94 4.59 1.91 -14.24
N HIS A 95 3.46 2.22 -14.87
CA HIS A 95 3.40 2.59 -16.29
C HIS A 95 3.38 4.09 -16.52
N ASN A 96 3.57 4.90 -15.49
CA ASN A 96 3.51 6.34 -15.66
C ASN A 96 4.64 6.83 -16.55
N THR A 97 4.34 7.76 -17.46
CA THR A 97 5.34 8.37 -18.33
C THR A 97 6.40 9.16 -17.56
N ASP A 98 6.04 9.74 -16.41
CA ASP A 98 6.98 10.40 -15.51
C ASP A 98 7.74 9.36 -14.69
N TRP A 99 9.06 9.30 -14.92
CA TRP A 99 9.95 8.38 -14.22
C TRP A 99 9.98 8.63 -12.71
N LYS A 100 9.69 9.84 -12.24
CA LYS A 100 9.64 10.14 -10.79
C LYS A 100 8.50 9.40 -10.11
N ILE A 101 7.36 9.25 -10.79
CA ILE A 101 6.23 8.48 -10.26
C ILE A 101 6.61 7.00 -10.19
N ARG A 102 7.22 6.46 -11.25
CA ARG A 102 7.73 5.07 -11.25
C ARG A 102 8.78 4.85 -10.15
N PHE A 103 9.68 5.80 -9.97
CA PHE A 103 10.69 5.79 -8.91
C PHE A 103 10.06 5.71 -7.52
N THR A 104 9.04 6.52 -7.24
CA THR A 104 8.31 6.46 -5.96
C THR A 104 7.53 5.15 -5.81
N ALA A 105 7.00 4.58 -6.89
CA ALA A 105 6.32 3.30 -6.86
C ALA A 105 7.24 2.15 -6.45
N VAL A 106 8.50 2.16 -6.92
CA VAL A 106 9.55 1.22 -6.48
C VAL A 106 9.73 1.29 -4.96
N ASP A 107 9.90 2.49 -4.39
CA ASP A 107 10.04 2.68 -2.94
C ASP A 107 8.85 2.13 -2.16
N ARG A 108 7.63 2.41 -2.63
CA ARG A 108 6.38 1.98 -1.99
C ARG A 108 6.25 0.46 -1.95
N VAL A 109 6.51 -0.22 -3.07
CA VAL A 109 6.45 -1.69 -3.12
C VAL A 109 7.50 -2.31 -2.21
N THR A 110 8.71 -1.76 -2.17
CA THR A 110 9.75 -2.24 -1.25
C THR A 110 9.34 -2.10 0.21
N ILE A 111 8.78 -0.96 0.60
CA ILE A 111 8.27 -0.76 1.97
C ILE A 111 7.19 -1.78 2.28
N ILE A 112 6.22 -1.98 1.38
CA ILE A 112 5.16 -2.97 1.57
C ILE A 112 5.76 -4.37 1.75
N ALA A 113 6.77 -4.73 0.96
CA ALA A 113 7.48 -6.00 1.07
C ALA A 113 8.12 -6.19 2.45
N CYS A 114 8.92 -5.21 2.89
CA CYS A 114 9.61 -5.27 4.18
C CYS A 114 8.66 -5.38 5.38
N PHE A 115 7.47 -4.80 5.29
CA PHE A 115 6.49 -4.86 6.39
C PHE A 115 5.57 -6.07 6.31
N MET A 116 5.48 -6.76 5.16
CA MET A 116 4.55 -7.88 4.97
C MET A 116 4.80 -9.01 5.96
N ASP A 117 6.07 -9.37 6.16
CA ASP A 117 6.48 -10.46 7.04
C ASP A 117 6.15 -10.22 8.51
N SER A 118 6.00 -8.95 8.89
CA SER A 118 5.61 -8.54 10.24
C SER A 118 4.09 -8.62 10.49
N THR A 119 3.30 -9.04 9.50
CA THR A 119 1.84 -9.12 9.62
C THR A 119 1.31 -10.55 9.63
N PRO A 120 0.20 -10.84 10.35
CA PRO A 120 -0.45 -12.14 10.29
C PRO A 120 -1.05 -12.45 8.90
N LEU A 121 -1.09 -11.46 8.01
CA LEU A 121 -1.69 -11.58 6.67
C LEU A 121 -0.76 -12.20 5.64
N ARG A 122 0.54 -12.38 5.95
CA ARG A 122 1.55 -12.90 4.99
C ARG A 122 1.18 -14.25 4.35
N ASN A 123 0.35 -15.05 5.02
CA ASN A 123 -0.08 -16.37 4.57
C ASN A 123 -1.45 -16.36 3.87
N VAL A 124 -2.06 -15.20 3.63
CA VAL A 124 -3.36 -15.09 2.96
C VAL A 124 -3.15 -15.22 1.44
N PRO A 125 -3.66 -16.28 0.78
CA PRO A 125 -3.35 -16.53 -0.63
C PRO A 125 -3.80 -15.41 -1.57
N ALA A 126 -4.97 -14.82 -1.30
CA ALA A 126 -5.48 -13.70 -2.08
C ALA A 126 -4.57 -12.46 -2.00
N LEU A 127 -3.99 -12.21 -0.82
CA LEU A 127 -3.05 -11.11 -0.62
C LEU A 127 -1.72 -11.39 -1.32
N GLN A 128 -1.20 -12.61 -1.20
CA GLN A 128 0.02 -13.04 -1.90
C GLN A 128 -0.14 -12.87 -3.41
N ALA A 129 -1.26 -13.33 -3.99
CA ALA A 129 -1.54 -13.15 -5.41
C ALA A 129 -1.56 -11.67 -5.82
N ALA A 130 -2.20 -10.80 -5.03
CA ALA A 130 -2.23 -9.36 -5.29
C ALA A 130 -0.84 -8.71 -5.21
N LEU A 131 0.02 -9.17 -4.30
CA LEU A 131 1.36 -8.60 -4.09
C LEU A 131 2.40 -9.17 -5.05
N THR A 132 2.30 -10.42 -5.48
CA THR A 132 3.16 -11.02 -6.53
C THR A 132 3.21 -10.11 -7.76
N ASN A 133 2.06 -9.59 -8.15
CA ASN A 133 1.90 -8.63 -9.23
C ASN A 133 2.72 -7.34 -9.03
N ALA A 134 2.69 -6.74 -7.84
CA ALA A 134 3.50 -5.59 -7.49
C ALA A 134 5.01 -5.93 -7.46
N PHE A 135 5.36 -7.11 -6.96
CA PHE A 135 6.74 -7.62 -6.99
C PHE A 135 7.27 -7.82 -8.42
N CYS A 136 6.45 -8.33 -9.33
CA CYS A 136 6.83 -8.45 -10.73
C CYS A 136 7.16 -7.09 -11.34
N TYR A 137 6.43 -6.04 -10.99
CA TYR A 137 6.77 -4.67 -11.43
C TYR A 137 8.07 -4.18 -10.81
N LEU A 138 8.32 -4.45 -9.53
CA LEU A 138 9.59 -4.12 -8.88
C LEU A 138 10.78 -4.79 -9.59
N ILE A 139 10.68 -6.09 -9.88
CA ILE A 139 11.70 -6.85 -10.61
C ILE A 139 11.90 -6.27 -12.02
N SER A 140 10.81 -6.04 -12.75
CA SER A 140 10.88 -5.49 -14.12
C SER A 140 11.45 -4.07 -14.16
N SER A 141 11.35 -3.32 -13.05
CA SER A 141 11.89 -1.96 -12.95
C SER A 141 13.42 -1.91 -12.95
N MET A 142 14.12 -3.04 -12.73
CA MET A 142 15.57 -3.12 -12.91
C MET A 142 16.00 -2.82 -14.35
N ASP A 143 15.12 -3.04 -15.32
CA ASP A 143 15.33 -2.78 -16.74
C ASP A 143 14.63 -1.48 -17.19
N ASP A 144 14.28 -0.57 -16.27
CA ASP A 144 13.64 0.69 -16.62
C ASP A 144 14.55 1.57 -17.49
N SER A 145 13.95 2.21 -18.50
CA SER A 145 14.59 3.21 -19.38
C SER A 145 15.34 4.33 -18.63
N ASN A 146 14.90 4.67 -17.41
CA ASN A 146 15.54 5.65 -16.56
C ASN A 146 16.47 4.97 -15.55
N VAL A 147 17.75 5.35 -15.62
CA VAL A 147 18.81 4.78 -14.77
C VAL A 147 18.55 4.90 -13.27
N TYR A 148 17.88 5.97 -12.81
CA TYR A 148 17.59 6.14 -11.38
C TYR A 148 16.56 5.15 -10.89
N VAL A 149 15.54 4.84 -11.70
CA VAL A 149 14.52 3.83 -11.39
C VAL A 149 15.17 2.44 -11.35
N ALA A 150 15.96 2.11 -12.38
CA ALA A 150 16.68 0.84 -12.48
C ALA A 150 17.62 0.60 -11.28
N GLN A 151 18.45 1.59 -10.95
CA GLN A 151 19.38 1.50 -9.81
C GLN A 151 18.64 1.36 -8.48
N ARG A 152 17.52 2.09 -8.30
CA ARG A 152 16.72 2.02 -7.07
C ARG A 152 16.09 0.64 -6.90
N ALA A 153 15.50 0.09 -7.96
CA ALA A 153 14.92 -1.26 -7.94
C ALA A 153 15.97 -2.32 -7.61
N ALA A 154 17.14 -2.26 -8.24
CA ALA A 154 18.24 -3.19 -7.99
C ALA A 154 18.74 -3.13 -6.54
N LEU A 155 18.91 -1.94 -5.97
CA LEU A 155 19.33 -1.75 -4.57
C LEU A 155 18.33 -2.38 -3.60
N TYR A 156 17.03 -2.15 -3.83
CA TYR A 156 15.99 -2.54 -2.90
C TYR A 156 15.60 -4.01 -2.98
N LEU A 157 15.70 -4.65 -4.14
CA LEU A 157 15.54 -6.11 -4.23
C LEU A 157 16.57 -6.84 -3.35
N GLY A 158 17.79 -6.32 -3.24
CA GLY A 158 18.79 -6.84 -2.32
C GLY A 158 18.35 -6.78 -0.85
N THR A 159 17.55 -5.78 -0.46
CA THR A 159 17.11 -5.60 0.93
C THR A 159 15.91 -6.47 1.33
N ILE A 160 15.15 -6.97 0.37
CA ILE A 160 13.95 -7.81 0.64
C ILE A 160 14.37 -9.26 0.98
N HIS A 161 15.56 -9.71 0.55
CA HIS A 161 16.04 -11.07 0.78
C HIS A 161 16.73 -11.29 2.13
N ASP A 162 17.08 -10.24 2.86
CA ASP A 162 17.81 -10.30 4.13
C ASP A 162 16.89 -10.12 5.37
N GLY A 163 15.56 -10.16 5.20
CA GLY A 163 14.54 -9.97 6.23
C GLY A 163 14.02 -11.25 6.89
#